data_AF-A0A831UQN7-F1
#
_entry.id   AF-A0A831UQN7-F1
#
_cell.length_a   1.000
_cell.length_b   1.000
_cell.length_c   1.000
_cell.angle_alpha   90.00
_cell.angle_beta   90.00
_cell.angle_gamma   90.00
#
_symmetry.space_group_name_H-M   'P 1'
#
loop_
_entity.id
_entity.type
_entity.pdbx_description
1 polymer ?
#
loop_
_entity_poly.entity_id
_entity_poly.type
_entity_poly.pdbx_seq_one_letter_code
_entity_poly.pdbx_strand_id
1 'polypeptide(L)'
;MTMRETMLGIVRKAILDRAGLDGYAATEYDPAEDPEGYVVSLLTALHHWCHSHGIDWEAELARALELFEEDLAEASDPISNTPA
;
A
#
# COMPACT_ATOMS: atom_id res chain seq x y z
N MET A 1 9.23 8.92 -13.91
CA MET A 1 8.82 8.14 -12.72
C MET A 1 7.62 7.31 -13.13
N THR A 2 7.72 5.99 -13.04
CA THR A 2 6.63 5.07 -13.41
C THR A 2 5.59 4.99 -12.29
N MET A 3 4.36 4.58 -12.60
CA MET A 3 3.33 4.34 -11.57
C MET A 3 3.83 3.37 -10.49
N ARG A 4 4.55 2.33 -10.91
CA ARG A 4 5.23 1.37 -10.03
C ARG A 4 6.20 2.05 -9.05
N GLU A 5 7.05 2.96 -9.53
CA GLU A 5 7.99 3.69 -8.67
C GLU A 5 7.27 4.62 -7.69
N THR A 6 6.18 5.26 -8.11
CA THR A 6 5.33 6.10 -7.25
C THR A 6 4.66 5.29 -6.14
N MET A 7 4.02 4.17 -6.50
CA MET A 7 3.34 3.31 -5.53
C MET A 7 4.33 2.71 -4.53
N LEU A 8 5.51 2.26 -5.00
CA LEU A 8 6.59 1.82 -4.10
C LEU A 8 7.07 2.94 -3.17
N GLY A 9 7.13 4.19 -3.64
CA GLY A 9 7.46 5.35 -2.82
C GLY A 9 6.43 5.65 -1.74
N ILE A 10 5.13 5.58 -2.07
CA ILE A 10 4.02 5.79 -1.11
C ILE A 10 4.04 4.69 -0.06
N VAL A 11 4.14 3.43 -0.48
CA VAL A 11 4.25 2.28 0.42
C VAL A 11 5.45 2.50 1.34
N ARG A 12 6.66 2.73 0.80
CA ARG A 12 7.92 2.98 1.56
C ARG A 12 7.79 4.11 2.58
N LYS A 13 6.98 5.13 2.31
CA LYS A 13 6.74 6.21 3.28
C LYS A 13 5.83 5.73 4.42
N ALA A 14 4.72 5.08 4.09
CA ALA A 14 3.79 4.53 5.09
C ALA A 14 4.50 3.51 6.01
N ILE A 15 5.21 2.54 5.41
CA ILE A 15 6.63 2.31 5.74
C ILE A 15 7.21 2.79 7.07
N LEU A 16 8.12 3.72 6.85
CA LEU A 16 8.96 4.38 7.83
C LEU A 16 8.13 5.15 8.86
N ASP A 17 6.98 5.69 8.48
CA ASP A 17 6.08 6.39 9.41
C ASP A 17 5.58 5.45 10.52
N ARG A 18 5.20 4.20 10.19
CA ARG A 18 4.80 3.19 11.19
C ARG A 18 5.97 2.72 12.05
N ALA A 19 7.13 2.49 11.44
CA ALA A 19 8.35 2.07 12.15
C ALA A 19 8.76 3.13 13.19
N GLY A 20 8.63 4.41 12.85
CA GLY A 20 8.86 5.51 13.79
C GLY A 20 7.91 5.51 14.99
N LEU A 21 6.66 5.07 14.82
CA LEU A 21 5.71 4.90 15.93
C LEU A 21 6.07 3.75 16.88
N ASP A 22 6.77 2.72 16.37
CA ASP A 22 7.29 1.62 17.19
C ASP A 22 8.66 1.95 17.84
N GLY A 23 9.17 3.16 17.62
CA GLY A 23 10.42 3.65 18.21
C GLY A 23 11.67 3.31 17.41
N TYR A 24 11.54 2.77 16.19
CA TYR A 24 12.68 2.60 15.29
C TYR A 24 13.16 3.96 14.79
N ALA A 25 14.48 4.17 14.77
CA ALA A 25 15.03 5.30 14.04
C ALA A 25 14.81 5.09 12.53
N ALA A 26 14.66 6.18 11.76
CA ALA A 26 14.41 6.11 10.32
C ALA A 26 15.50 5.37 9.51
N THR A 27 16.65 5.09 10.11
CA THR A 27 17.78 4.35 9.53
C THR A 27 17.89 2.90 10.02
N GLU A 28 17.05 2.47 10.96
CA GLU A 28 17.14 1.14 11.61
C GLU A 28 16.21 0.11 10.98
N TYR A 29 15.24 0.55 10.17
CA TYR A 29 14.33 -0.34 9.47
C TYR A 29 14.55 -0.24 7.96
N ASP A 30 15.06 -1.32 7.35
CA ASP A 30 15.16 -1.45 5.89
C ASP A 30 13.99 -2.29 5.34
N PRO A 31 12.93 -1.66 4.78
CA PRO A 31 11.84 -2.40 4.16
C PRO A 31 12.25 -3.21 2.93
N ALA A 32 13.46 -3.02 2.39
CA ALA A 32 13.98 -3.85 1.31
C ALA A 32 14.44 -5.24 1.81
N GLU A 33 14.79 -5.37 3.09
CA GLU A 33 15.23 -6.65 3.69
C GLU A 33 14.08 -7.43 4.35
N ASP A 34 12.94 -6.79 4.62
CA ASP A 34 11.74 -7.43 5.18
C ASP A 34 10.42 -6.94 4.53
N PRO A 35 10.17 -7.30 3.26
CA PRO A 35 8.96 -6.87 2.56
C PRO A 35 7.68 -7.53 3.11
N GLU A 36 7.76 -8.79 3.57
CA GLU A 36 6.60 -9.52 4.10
C GLU A 36 6.20 -9.07 5.50
N GLY A 37 7.16 -8.95 6.43
CA GLY A 37 6.88 -8.51 7.79
C GLY A 37 6.27 -7.11 7.84
N TYR A 38 6.65 -6.26 6.90
CA TYR A 38 6.06 -4.94 6.80
C TYR A 38 4.61 -4.93 6.30
N VAL A 39 4.33 -5.62 5.18
CA VAL A 39 2.98 -5.68 4.61
C VAL A 39 2.02 -6.26 5.63
N VAL A 40 2.43 -7.31 6.34
CA VAL A 40 1.65 -7.91 7.44
C VAL A 40 1.40 -6.90 8.56
N SER A 41 2.40 -6.11 8.95
CA SER A 41 2.26 -5.08 10.00
C SER A 41 1.28 -3.97 9.61
N LEU A 42 1.33 -3.50 8.36
CA LEU A 42 0.43 -2.47 7.84
C LEU A 42 -1.01 -2.97 7.76
N LEU A 43 -1.22 -4.18 7.19
CA LEU A 43 -2.53 -4.81 7.13
C LEU A 43 -3.12 -5.05 8.53
N THR A 44 -2.28 -5.47 9.49
CA THR A 44 -2.70 -5.67 10.88
C THR A 44 -3.16 -4.37 11.53
N ALA A 45 -2.43 -3.27 11.31
CA ALA A 45 -2.80 -1.95 11.84
C ALA A 45 -4.11 -1.44 11.24
N LEU A 46 -4.30 -1.59 9.92
CA LEU A 46 -5.54 -1.21 9.23
C LEU A 46 -6.73 -2.05 9.69
N HIS A 47 -6.53 -3.36 9.89
CA HIS A 47 -7.55 -4.25 10.42
C HIS A 47 -7.98 -3.82 11.85
N HIS A 48 -7.03 -3.52 12.73
CA HIS A 48 -7.34 -2.99 14.07
C HIS A 48 -8.07 -1.64 14.01
N TRP A 49 -7.69 -0.76 13.09
CA TRP A 49 -8.39 0.51 12.90
C TRP A 49 -9.84 0.29 12.47
N CYS A 50 -10.09 -0.59 11.49
CA CYS A 50 -11.43 -0.94 11.04
C CYS A 50 -12.27 -1.51 12.19
N HIS A 51 -11.70 -2.45 12.94
CA HIS A 51 -12.35 -3.04 14.11
C HIS A 51 -12.73 -1.99 15.17
N SER A 52 -11.81 -1.08 15.51
CA SER A 52 -12.07 -0.03 16.52
C SER A 52 -13.12 1.01 16.11
N HIS A 53 -13.38 1.15 14.81
CA HIS A 53 -14.35 2.11 14.27
C HIS A 53 -15.64 1.45 13.74
N GLY A 54 -15.78 0.12 13.87
CA GLY A 54 -16.94 -0.61 13.37
C GLY A 54 -17.05 -0.64 11.83
N ILE A 55 -15.92 -0.53 11.14
CA ILE A 55 -15.81 -0.62 9.68
C ILE A 55 -15.64 -2.08 9.29
N ASP A 56 -16.33 -2.49 8.22
CA ASP A 56 -16.25 -3.85 7.68
C ASP A 56 -14.92 -4.04 6.93
N TRP A 57 -13.98 -4.70 7.59
CA TRP A 57 -12.66 -5.00 7.03
C TRP A 57 -12.72 -5.79 5.72
N GLU A 58 -13.61 -6.77 5.62
CA GLU A 58 -13.68 -7.64 4.44
C GLU A 58 -14.19 -6.84 3.23
N ALA A 59 -15.18 -5.96 3.45
CA ALA A 59 -15.69 -5.07 2.41
C ALA A 59 -14.65 -4.04 1.94
N GLU A 60 -13.89 -3.44 2.87
CA GLU A 60 -12.83 -2.48 2.53
C GLU A 60 -11.67 -3.17 1.79
N LEU A 61 -11.27 -4.37 2.23
CA LEU A 61 -10.21 -5.13 1.57
C LEU A 61 -10.62 -5.58 0.16
N ALA A 62 -11.85 -6.07 -0.01
CA ALA A 62 -12.39 -6.44 -1.32
C ALA A 62 -12.40 -5.25 -2.28
N ARG A 63 -12.87 -4.08 -1.82
CA ARG A 63 -12.88 -2.86 -2.62
C ARG A 63 -11.48 -2.38 -2.98
N ALA A 64 -10.53 -2.45 -2.05
CA ALA A 64 -9.14 -2.08 -2.31
C ALA A 64 -8.49 -3.00 -3.35
N LEU A 65 -8.83 -4.30 -3.34
CA LEU A 65 -8.38 -5.25 -4.36
C LEU A 65 -8.99 -4.96 -5.73
N GLU A 66 -10.30 -4.70 -5.82
CA GLU A 66 -10.95 -4.32 -7.09
C GLU A 66 -10.28 -3.09 -7.72
N LEU A 67 -10.07 -2.02 -6.94
CA LEU A 67 -9.39 -0.81 -7.42
C LEU A 67 -7.96 -1.09 -7.89
N PHE A 68 -7.23 -1.95 -7.19
CA PHE A 68 -5.88 -2.32 -7.57
C PHE A 68 -5.86 -3.12 -8.89
N GLU A 69 -6.82 -4.02 -9.09
CA GLU A 69 -6.98 -4.77 -10.34
C GLU A 69 -7.36 -3.84 -11.51
N GLU A 70 -8.22 -2.84 -11.28
CA GLU A 70 -8.57 -1.80 -12.25
C GLU A 70 -7.32 -0.98 -12.64
N ASP A 71 -6.56 -0.48 -11.67
CA ASP A 71 -5.30 0.25 -11.90
C ASP A 71 -4.30 -0.58 -12.71
N LEU A 72 -4.20 -1.89 -12.43
CA LEU A 72 -3.34 -2.80 -13.19
C LEU A 72 -3.83 -2.99 -14.62
N ALA A 73 -5.14 -3.13 -14.84
CA ALA A 73 -5.73 -3.26 -16.16
C ALA A 73 -5.47 -1.99 -16.99
N GLU A 74 -5.69 -0.80 -16.42
CA GLU A 74 -5.39 0.48 -17.08
C GLU A 74 -3.91 0.64 -17.41
N ALA A 75 -3.01 0.26 -16.50
CA ALA A 75 -1.57 0.34 -16.73
C ALA A 75 -1.06 -0.66 -17.78
N SER A 76 -1.80 -1.75 -18.00
CA SER A 76 -1.48 -2.81 -18.97
C SER A 76 -1.96 -2.48 -20.38
N ASP A 77 -2.85 -1.50 -20.54
CA ASP A 77 -3.50 -1.19 -21.82
C ASP A 77 -2.66 -0.20 -22.65
N PRO A 78 -2.04 -0.60 -23.78
CA PRO A 78 -1.14 0.27 -24.55
C PRO A 78 -1.87 1.31 -25.43
N ILE A 79 -3.20 1.42 -25.35
CA ILE A 79 -4.01 2.17 -26.32
C ILE A 79 -4.88 3.22 -25.60
N SER A 80 -4.25 4.29 -25.11
CA SER A 80 -4.92 5.58 -24.96
C SER A 80 -3.92 6.72 -25.11
N ASN A 81 -3.37 6.82 -26.32
CA ASN A 81 -2.72 8.03 -26.79
C ASN A 81 -2.89 8.15 -28.30
N THR A 82 -4.08 8.57 -28.74
CA THR A 82 -4.21 9.49 -29.89
C THR A 82 -5.56 10.20 -29.84
N PRO A 83 -5.62 11.53 -29.60
CA PRO A 83 -6.76 12.32 -30.05
C PRO A 83 -6.55 12.73 -31.51
N ALA A 84 -7.61 12.51 -32.31
CA ALA A 84 -7.90 13.00 -33.67
C ALA A 84 -7.02 12.52 -34.83
#